data_AF-A0A2R4WXT3-F1
#
_entry.id   AF-A0A2R4WXT3-F1
#
_cell.length_a   1.000
_cell.length_b   1.000
_cell.length_c   1.000
_cell.angle_alpha   90.00
_cell.angle_beta   90.00
_cell.angle_gamma   90.00
#
_symmetry.space_group_name_H-M   'P 1'
#
loop_
_entity.id
_entity.type
_entity.pdbx_description
1 polymer ?
#
loop_
_entity_poly.entity_id
_entity_poly.type
_entity_poly.pdbx_seq_one_letter_code
_entity_poly.pdbx_strand_id
1 'polypeptide(L)'
;MDVFPEDRPIAEAIETPPRFGIYADDVLADLGGIEGLFDHKPWYVAHLDDHHTLVIEAESPWGDWQPPTEAPYIQSARFGEGATESDRTDLSDPFAALDPGEYGTEVCVDPDDVDAGFRDADLELVRVYVDEDRNLRRVEDDRFVRSVITDGPDDNVAFVDAMLTEAPTDAPPSTPRASALLNDAISPAFVRAATPDDETVVSRVLALPVETNKIELLVSLGRAYRQSDEMDVETVESALDELANVDDPRQVEQFIETRLV
;
A
#
# COMPACT_ATOMS: atom_id res chain seq x y z
N MET A 1 -23.78 -16.29 -21.88
CA MET A 1 -24.78 -15.74 -22.82
C MET A 1 -24.22 -14.39 -23.16
N ASP A 2 -23.53 -14.31 -24.29
CA ASP A 2 -22.71 -13.15 -24.61
C ASP A 2 -23.59 -12.09 -25.26
N VAL A 3 -23.61 -10.90 -24.65
CA VAL A 3 -24.31 -9.73 -25.19
C VAL A 3 -23.37 -9.10 -26.21
N PHE A 4 -23.76 -9.16 -27.48
CA PHE A 4 -23.10 -8.40 -28.54
C PHE A 4 -23.80 -7.05 -28.69
N PRO A 5 -23.06 -5.94 -28.90
CA PRO A 5 -23.69 -4.65 -29.17
C PRO A 5 -24.49 -4.73 -30.47
N GLU A 6 -25.80 -4.51 -30.38
CA GLU A 6 -26.65 -4.24 -31.55
C GLU A 6 -26.22 -2.89 -32.15
N ASP A 7 -26.43 -2.68 -33.46
CA ASP A 7 -26.07 -1.46 -34.23
C ASP A 7 -26.79 -0.16 -33.78
N ARG A 8 -27.14 -0.02 -32.49
CA ARG A 8 -27.77 1.16 -31.90
C ARG A 8 -26.74 1.96 -31.10
N PRO A 9 -26.84 3.30 -31.07
CA PRO A 9 -25.99 4.14 -30.22
C PRO A 9 -26.10 3.67 -28.76
N ILE A 10 -24.96 3.58 -28.06
CA ILE A 10 -24.88 3.10 -26.66
C ILE A 10 -25.85 3.87 -25.75
N ALA A 11 -26.05 5.16 -26.01
CA ALA A 11 -26.99 6.02 -25.28
C ALA A 11 -28.44 5.51 -25.30
N GLU A 12 -28.89 4.84 -26.38
CA GLU A 12 -30.25 4.28 -26.45
C GLU A 12 -30.43 3.00 -25.62
N ALA A 13 -29.34 2.37 -25.20
CA ALA A 13 -29.34 1.18 -24.36
C ALA A 13 -29.21 1.50 -22.85
N ILE A 14 -28.96 2.76 -22.49
CA ILE A 14 -28.77 3.21 -21.12
C ILE A 14 -30.08 3.81 -20.61
N GLU A 15 -30.82 3.05 -19.79
CA GLU A 15 -32.05 3.55 -19.15
C GLU A 15 -31.76 4.58 -18.04
N THR A 16 -30.59 4.50 -17.40
CA THR A 16 -30.15 5.43 -16.37
C THR A 16 -28.63 5.53 -16.38
N PRO A 17 -28.05 6.74 -16.53
CA PRO A 17 -26.60 6.91 -16.49
C PRO A 17 -26.02 6.47 -15.13
N PRO A 18 -24.87 5.79 -15.11
CA PRO A 18 -24.25 5.40 -13.86
C PRO A 18 -23.83 6.61 -13.04
N ARG A 19 -24.01 6.53 -11.71
CA ARG A 19 -23.65 7.59 -10.74
C ARG A 19 -22.17 7.94 -10.74
N PHE A 20 -21.33 7.01 -11.20
CA PHE A 20 -19.90 7.17 -11.46
C PHE A 20 -19.65 6.63 -12.86
N GLY A 21 -19.13 7.47 -13.77
CA GLY A 21 -18.91 7.03 -15.14
C GLY A 21 -17.84 7.83 -15.85
N ILE A 22 -17.13 7.16 -16.75
CA ILE A 22 -16.23 7.77 -17.73
C ILE A 22 -16.91 7.67 -19.08
N TYR A 23 -17.19 8.81 -19.70
CA TYR A 23 -17.94 8.90 -20.94
C TYR A 23 -17.04 9.41 -22.05
N ALA A 24 -17.01 8.72 -23.18
CA ALA A 24 -16.45 9.29 -24.40
C ALA A 24 -17.29 10.51 -24.84
N ASP A 25 -16.65 11.50 -25.46
CA ASP A 25 -17.29 12.78 -25.85
C ASP A 25 -18.55 12.58 -26.71
N ASP A 26 -18.55 11.58 -27.60
CA ASP A 26 -19.67 11.24 -28.48
C ASP A 26 -20.85 10.64 -27.71
N VAL A 27 -20.59 9.71 -26.79
CA VAL A 27 -21.61 9.13 -25.89
C VAL A 27 -22.18 10.22 -24.97
N LEU A 28 -21.34 11.10 -24.46
CA LEU A 28 -21.77 12.21 -23.61
C LEU A 28 -22.63 13.21 -24.38
N ALA A 29 -22.28 13.51 -25.63
CA ALA A 29 -23.08 14.36 -26.50
C ALA A 29 -24.45 13.75 -26.82
N ASP A 30 -24.50 12.44 -27.09
CA ASP A 30 -25.74 11.71 -27.34
C ASP A 30 -26.66 11.69 -26.10
N LEU A 31 -26.09 11.72 -24.90
CA LEU A 31 -26.81 11.85 -23.63
C LEU A 31 -27.21 13.31 -23.27
N GLY A 32 -26.99 14.27 -24.18
CA GLY A 32 -27.34 15.68 -23.95
C GLY A 32 -26.29 16.49 -23.18
N GLY A 33 -25.06 15.99 -23.12
CA GLY A 33 -23.96 16.59 -22.36
C GLY A 33 -24.07 16.35 -20.86
N ILE A 34 -23.20 16.99 -20.08
CA ILE A 34 -23.20 16.87 -18.61
C ILE A 34 -24.55 17.25 -18.00
N GLU A 35 -25.20 18.27 -18.57
CA GLU A 35 -26.52 18.75 -18.12
C GLU A 35 -27.65 17.76 -18.43
N GLY A 36 -27.43 16.84 -19.38
CA GLY A 36 -28.40 15.80 -19.75
C GLY A 36 -28.26 14.50 -18.96
N LEU A 37 -27.16 14.30 -18.23
CA LEU A 37 -26.91 13.07 -17.46
C LEU A 37 -27.81 12.93 -16.23
N PHE A 38 -28.06 14.03 -15.51
CA PHE A 38 -28.79 14.02 -14.23
C PHE A 38 -29.65 15.27 -14.09
N ASP A 39 -30.73 15.18 -13.32
CA ASP A 39 -31.65 16.31 -13.03
C ASP A 39 -31.02 17.43 -12.18
N HIS A 40 -29.76 17.27 -11.78
CA HIS A 40 -29.00 18.21 -10.95
C HIS A 40 -27.54 18.25 -11.38
N LYS A 41 -26.81 19.28 -10.91
CA LYS A 41 -25.40 19.43 -11.24
C LYS A 41 -24.60 18.29 -10.60
N PRO A 42 -23.78 17.55 -11.35
CA PRO A 42 -22.90 16.55 -10.77
C PRO A 42 -21.97 17.16 -9.73
N TRP A 43 -21.66 16.38 -8.71
CA TRP A 43 -20.72 16.77 -7.66
C TRP A 43 -19.31 16.96 -8.20
N TYR A 44 -18.89 16.11 -9.15
CA TYR A 44 -17.56 16.18 -9.74
C TYR A 44 -17.56 15.90 -11.24
N VAL A 45 -16.78 16.69 -11.98
CA VAL A 45 -16.57 16.55 -13.42
C VAL A 45 -15.10 16.84 -13.71
N ALA A 46 -14.47 15.97 -14.50
CA ALA A 46 -13.13 16.20 -15.01
C ALA A 46 -12.99 15.74 -16.46
N HIS A 47 -12.30 16.54 -17.26
CA HIS A 47 -11.98 16.22 -18.65
C HIS A 47 -10.63 15.53 -18.71
N LEU A 48 -10.57 14.42 -19.43
CA LEU A 48 -9.38 13.61 -19.63
C LEU A 48 -8.77 13.93 -21.01
N ASP A 49 -7.45 13.77 -21.14
CA ASP A 49 -6.70 14.10 -22.36
C ASP A 49 -7.04 13.20 -23.58
N ASP A 50 -7.80 12.12 -23.37
CA ASP A 50 -8.17 11.10 -24.36
C ASP A 50 -9.61 11.23 -24.86
N HIS A 51 -10.20 12.42 -24.84
CA HIS A 51 -11.60 12.69 -25.27
C HIS A 51 -12.66 11.96 -24.43
N HIS A 52 -12.35 11.76 -23.14
CA HIS A 52 -13.27 11.22 -22.16
C HIS A 52 -13.53 12.22 -21.05
N THR A 53 -14.69 12.11 -20.42
CA THR A 53 -15.09 12.92 -19.28
C THR A 53 -15.53 12.02 -18.14
N LEU A 54 -14.88 12.15 -16.98
CA LEU A 54 -15.29 11.53 -15.73
C LEU A 54 -16.38 12.37 -15.08
N VAL A 55 -17.49 11.74 -14.69
CA VAL A 55 -18.61 12.39 -14.00
C VAL A 55 -19.00 11.58 -12.77
N ILE A 56 -19.20 12.29 -11.65
CA ILE A 56 -19.69 11.73 -10.38
C ILE A 56 -20.91 12.53 -9.93
N GLU A 57 -22.04 11.85 -9.83
CA GLU A 57 -23.32 12.41 -9.39
C GLU A 57 -23.39 12.61 -7.88
N ALA A 58 -22.79 11.70 -7.10
CA ALA A 58 -23.05 11.56 -5.67
C ALA A 58 -22.86 12.84 -4.85
N GLU A 59 -23.77 13.13 -3.93
CA GLU A 59 -23.66 14.23 -2.95
C GLU A 59 -22.49 13.95 -1.99
N SER A 60 -21.30 14.47 -2.29
CA SER A 60 -20.07 14.32 -1.49
C SER A 60 -19.74 12.87 -1.08
N PRO A 61 -19.36 11.99 -2.03
CA PRO A 61 -18.97 10.62 -1.69
C PRO A 61 -17.76 10.56 -0.74
N TRP A 62 -16.97 11.65 -0.65
CA TRP A 62 -15.74 11.72 0.14
C TRP A 62 -15.73 12.91 1.13
N GLY A 63 -16.90 13.38 1.59
CA GLY A 63 -16.99 14.49 2.55
C GLY A 63 -16.53 15.83 1.97
N ASP A 64 -15.67 16.57 2.68
CA ASP A 64 -15.15 17.88 2.26
C ASP A 64 -13.98 17.80 1.26
N TRP A 65 -13.50 16.59 0.98
CA TRP A 65 -12.40 16.37 0.05
C TRP A 65 -12.90 16.37 -1.41
N GLN A 66 -12.25 17.17 -2.26
CA GLN A 66 -12.49 17.21 -3.70
C GLN A 66 -11.21 16.84 -4.43
N PRO A 67 -11.22 15.82 -5.31
CA PRO A 67 -10.04 15.52 -6.10
C PRO A 67 -9.69 16.68 -7.04
N PRO A 68 -8.41 16.85 -7.42
CA PRO A 68 -8.00 17.77 -8.48
C PRO A 68 -8.71 17.45 -9.80
N THR A 69 -9.32 18.46 -10.42
CA THR A 69 -10.06 18.32 -11.70
C THR A 69 -9.16 18.27 -12.94
N GLU A 70 -7.84 18.33 -12.76
CA GLU A 70 -6.87 18.34 -13.85
C GLU A 70 -6.63 16.93 -14.42
N ALA A 71 -6.75 16.79 -15.74
CA ALA A 71 -6.56 15.52 -16.47
C ALA A 71 -5.31 14.72 -16.06
N PRO A 72 -4.13 15.35 -15.88
CA PRO A 72 -2.91 14.61 -15.58
C PRO A 72 -2.95 13.91 -14.21
N TYR A 73 -3.60 14.51 -13.21
CA TYR A 73 -3.73 13.91 -11.88
C TYR A 73 -4.59 12.65 -11.93
N ILE A 74 -5.75 12.73 -12.59
CA ILE A 74 -6.70 11.61 -12.66
C ILE A 74 -6.17 10.47 -13.53
N GLN A 75 -5.47 10.78 -14.62
CA GLN A 75 -4.89 9.76 -15.50
C GLN A 75 -3.65 9.09 -14.91
N SER A 76 -2.91 9.80 -14.06
CA SER A 76 -1.76 9.24 -13.34
C SER A 76 -2.16 8.58 -12.01
N ALA A 77 -3.40 8.81 -11.54
CA ALA A 77 -3.92 8.18 -10.35
C ALA A 77 -3.97 6.66 -10.55
N ARG A 78 -3.05 5.96 -9.88
CA ARG A 78 -3.12 4.51 -9.76
C ARG A 78 -4.15 4.19 -8.70
N PHE A 79 -5.35 3.84 -9.14
CA PHE A 79 -6.28 3.12 -8.28
C PHE A 79 -5.75 1.69 -8.19
N GLY A 80 -5.12 1.34 -7.07
CA GLY A 80 -4.82 -0.06 -6.76
C GLY A 80 -6.11 -0.89 -6.88
N GLU A 81 -5.99 -2.16 -7.23
CA GLU A 81 -7.14 -3.06 -7.30
C GLU A 81 -7.94 -3.00 -5.99
N GLY A 82 -9.12 -2.37 -6.08
CA GLY A 82 -10.20 -2.32 -5.10
C GLY A 82 -9.84 -2.49 -3.62
N ALA A 83 -9.41 -1.42 -2.97
CA ALA A 83 -9.64 -1.28 -1.53
C ALA A 83 -11.16 -1.13 -1.32
N THR A 84 -11.83 -2.23 -1.03
CA THR A 84 -13.22 -2.19 -0.57
C THR A 84 -13.27 -1.53 0.80
N GLU A 85 -14.38 -0.89 1.19
CA GLU A 85 -14.57 -0.31 2.54
C GLU A 85 -14.39 -1.32 3.71
N SER A 86 -14.20 -2.61 3.40
CA SER A 86 -13.79 -3.68 4.31
C SER A 86 -12.26 -3.84 4.49
N ASP A 87 -11.44 -3.18 3.67
CA ASP A 87 -9.98 -3.07 3.83
C ASP A 87 -9.61 -1.80 4.59
N ARG A 88 -10.21 -1.58 5.77
CA ARG A 88 -9.42 -0.85 6.78
C ARG A 88 -8.21 -1.73 7.01
N THR A 89 -7.06 -1.32 6.50
CA THR A 89 -5.80 -1.95 6.87
C THR A 89 -5.72 -1.78 8.37
N ASP A 90 -6.00 -2.84 9.14
CA ASP A 90 -5.74 -2.82 10.56
C ASP A 90 -4.24 -2.52 10.67
N LEU A 91 -3.88 -1.33 11.14
CA LEU A 91 -2.49 -0.96 11.29
C LEU A 91 -1.97 -1.63 12.55
N SER A 92 -0.96 -2.46 12.37
CA SER A 92 -0.18 -3.01 13.46
C SER A 92 1.28 -2.74 13.20
N ASP A 93 2.01 -2.45 14.27
CA ASP A 93 3.46 -2.36 14.21
C ASP A 93 4.04 -3.78 14.40
N PRO A 94 4.76 -4.35 13.43
CA PRO A 94 5.34 -5.69 13.58
C PRO A 94 6.40 -5.75 14.68
N PHE A 95 6.96 -4.61 15.10
CA PHE A 95 7.90 -4.55 16.21
C PHE A 95 7.21 -4.52 17.59
N ALA A 96 5.89 -4.39 17.64
CA ALA A 96 5.14 -4.33 18.90
C ALA A 96 5.39 -5.57 19.79
N ALA A 97 5.59 -6.75 19.18
CA ALA A 97 5.83 -8.00 19.88
C ALA A 97 7.31 -8.31 20.19
N LEU A 98 8.24 -7.41 19.84
CA LEU A 98 9.66 -7.57 20.15
C LEU A 98 9.97 -6.95 21.52
N ASP A 99 10.79 -7.62 22.33
CA ASP A 99 11.24 -7.11 23.62
C ASP A 99 12.41 -6.12 23.47
N PRO A 100 12.64 -5.20 24.43
CA PRO A 100 13.84 -4.37 24.45
C PRO A 100 15.13 -5.21 24.36
N GLY A 101 16.02 -4.81 23.47
CA GLY A 101 17.26 -5.50 23.12
C GLY A 101 17.11 -6.53 22.00
N GLU A 102 15.90 -6.85 21.53
CA GLU A 102 15.70 -7.69 20.35
C GLU A 102 16.01 -6.93 19.05
N TYR A 103 16.52 -7.67 18.06
CA TYR A 103 16.93 -7.15 16.77
C TYR A 103 15.87 -7.38 15.69
N GLY A 104 15.91 -6.56 14.66
CA GLY A 104 15.11 -6.76 13.47
C GLY A 104 15.54 -5.91 12.28
N THR A 105 14.75 -6.01 11.21
CA THR A 105 14.93 -5.23 9.98
C THR A 105 13.69 -4.40 9.71
N GLU A 106 13.87 -3.08 9.66
CA GLU A 106 12.84 -2.10 9.33
C GLU A 106 12.96 -1.70 7.85
N VAL A 107 11.83 -1.27 7.27
CA VAL A 107 11.80 -0.63 5.95
C VAL A 107 11.24 0.77 6.12
N CYS A 108 12.14 1.75 6.00
CA CYS A 108 11.83 3.15 6.15
C CYS A 108 11.52 3.79 4.80
N VAL A 109 10.66 4.81 4.81
CA VAL A 109 10.55 5.79 3.73
C VAL A 109 10.64 7.20 4.29
N ASP A 110 10.86 8.17 3.41
CA ASP A 110 10.68 9.56 3.79
C ASP A 110 9.20 9.84 4.09
N PRO A 111 8.86 10.53 5.19
CA PRO A 111 7.47 10.87 5.50
C PRO A 111 6.75 11.60 4.37
N ASP A 112 7.48 12.41 3.58
CA ASP A 112 6.90 13.16 2.45
C ASP A 112 6.52 12.24 1.27
N ASP A 113 7.04 11.01 1.21
CA ASP A 113 6.80 10.05 0.13
C ASP A 113 5.66 9.06 0.44
N VAL A 114 5.08 9.11 1.65
CA VAL A 114 4.02 8.18 2.11
C VAL A 114 2.73 8.31 1.28
N ASP A 115 2.39 9.51 0.82
CA ASP A 115 1.14 9.80 0.10
C ASP A 115 1.10 9.26 -1.34
N ALA A 116 2.25 8.92 -1.93
CA ALA A 116 2.35 8.49 -3.33
C ALA A 116 2.27 6.95 -3.51
N GLY A 117 2.13 6.20 -2.41
CA GLY A 117 2.31 4.76 -2.36
C GLY A 117 3.79 4.37 -2.38
N PHE A 118 4.17 3.34 -1.62
CA PHE A 118 5.57 2.94 -1.47
C PHE A 118 6.12 2.36 -2.78
N ARG A 119 6.98 3.11 -3.47
CA ARG A 119 7.75 2.58 -4.60
C ARG A 119 8.98 1.89 -4.05
N ASP A 120 9.36 0.77 -4.65
CA ASP A 120 10.55 0.01 -4.25
C ASP A 120 11.83 0.87 -4.20
N ALA A 121 11.93 1.89 -5.05
CA ALA A 121 13.07 2.81 -5.10
C ALA A 121 13.18 3.75 -3.88
N ASP A 122 12.07 3.97 -3.18
CA ASP A 122 11.97 4.88 -2.04
C ASP A 122 12.15 4.12 -0.70
N LEU A 123 12.23 2.79 -0.74
CA LEU A 123 12.41 1.92 0.42
C LEU A 123 13.88 1.91 0.90
N GLU A 124 14.09 2.32 2.15
CA GLU A 124 15.38 2.21 2.85
C GLU A 124 15.33 1.06 3.85
N LEU A 125 16.09 -0.02 3.58
CA LEU A 125 16.26 -1.11 4.54
C LEU A 125 17.21 -0.68 5.67
N VAL A 126 16.76 -0.82 6.91
CA VAL A 126 17.52 -0.43 8.10
C VAL A 126 17.55 -1.55 9.13
N ARG A 127 18.76 -1.95 9.55
CA ARG A 127 18.94 -2.88 10.66
C ARG A 127 18.76 -2.16 11.99
N VAL A 128 17.86 -2.68 12.82
CA VAL A 128 17.42 -2.01 14.04
C VAL A 128 17.43 -2.94 15.25
N TYR A 129 17.39 -2.34 16.44
CA TYR A 129 17.01 -2.99 17.68
C TYR A 129 15.99 -2.14 18.43
N VAL A 130 15.20 -2.78 19.30
CA VAL A 130 14.24 -2.09 20.18
C VAL A 130 14.95 -1.61 21.45
N ASP A 131 14.94 -0.31 21.74
CA ASP A 131 15.53 0.22 22.98
C ASP A 131 14.59 0.09 24.21
N GLU A 132 15.08 0.47 25.39
CA GLU A 132 14.31 0.40 26.65
C GLU A 132 13.04 1.27 26.65
N ASP A 133 13.05 2.35 25.85
CA ASP A 133 11.96 3.30 25.70
C ASP A 133 11.02 2.94 24.53
N ARG A 134 11.16 1.73 23.95
CA ARG A 134 10.35 1.23 22.82
C ARG A 134 10.56 2.03 21.54
N ASN A 135 11.78 2.47 21.26
CA ASN A 135 12.17 3.05 19.99
C ASN A 135 12.97 2.06 19.15
N LEU A 136 12.87 2.17 17.84
CA LEU A 136 13.80 1.53 16.92
C LEU A 136 15.06 2.38 16.81
N ARG A 137 16.21 1.77 17.09
CA ARG A 137 17.53 2.36 16.92
C ARG A 137 18.34 1.59 15.90
N ARG A 138 19.09 2.30 15.06
CA ARG A 138 19.99 1.70 14.09
C ARG A 138 21.08 0.91 14.81
N VAL A 139 21.31 -0.32 14.38
CA VAL A 139 22.37 -1.17 14.92
C VAL A 139 23.76 -0.56 14.72
N GLU A 140 23.99 0.09 13.57
CA GLU A 140 25.32 0.60 13.18
C GLU A 140 25.82 1.73 14.08
N ASP A 141 24.95 2.68 14.41
CA ASP A 141 25.35 3.97 14.98
C ASP A 141 24.40 4.49 16.08
N ASP A 142 23.48 3.66 16.55
CA ASP A 142 22.55 3.95 17.64
C ASP A 142 21.57 5.11 17.39
N ARG A 143 21.47 5.58 16.13
CA ARG A 143 20.54 6.66 15.79
C ARG A 143 19.10 6.21 15.87
N PHE A 144 18.26 7.09 16.39
CA PHE A 144 16.81 6.95 16.39
C PHE A 144 16.27 6.80 14.96
N VAL A 145 15.33 5.86 14.78
CA VAL A 145 14.64 5.64 13.51
C VAL A 145 13.19 6.10 13.61
N ARG A 146 12.44 5.50 14.55
CA ARG A 146 11.03 5.80 14.87
C ARG A 146 10.64 5.16 16.19
N SER A 147 9.51 5.58 16.75
CA SER A 147 8.90 4.93 17.92
C SER A 147 8.16 3.66 17.51
N VAL A 148 8.14 2.65 18.39
CA VAL A 148 7.32 1.43 18.24
C VAL A 148 5.93 1.67 18.81
N ILE A 149 4.89 1.34 18.05
CA ILE A 149 3.49 1.54 18.46
C ILE A 149 2.92 0.23 19.01
N THR A 150 2.70 0.15 20.32
CA THR A 150 2.17 -1.06 21.00
C THR A 150 0.65 -1.09 21.12
N ASP A 151 0.05 0.07 21.36
CA ASP A 151 -1.39 0.26 21.47
C ASP A 151 -1.75 1.39 20.50
N GLY A 152 -2.03 1.02 19.26
CA GLY A 152 -2.41 1.96 18.22
C GLY A 152 -3.75 2.62 18.53
N PRO A 153 -3.94 3.91 18.22
CA PRO A 153 -5.26 4.50 18.18
C PRO A 153 -6.12 3.80 17.11
N ASP A 154 -7.45 3.75 17.30
CA ASP A 154 -8.41 3.16 16.34
C ASP A 154 -8.47 3.93 14.99
N ASP A 155 -7.67 4.98 14.85
CA ASP A 155 -7.59 5.86 13.68
C ASP A 155 -6.20 5.78 13.05
N ASN A 156 -6.17 5.47 11.75
CA ASN A 156 -4.94 5.25 11.01
C ASN A 156 -4.07 6.52 10.93
N VAL A 157 -4.69 7.70 10.85
CA VAL A 157 -3.94 8.97 10.83
C VAL A 157 -3.27 9.20 12.18
N ALA A 158 -4.01 9.04 13.27
CA ALA A 158 -3.44 9.12 14.62
C ALA A 158 -2.34 8.06 14.87
N PHE A 159 -2.40 6.89 14.23
CA PHE A 159 -1.38 5.86 14.35
C PHE A 159 -0.06 6.31 13.69
N VAL A 160 -0.15 6.85 12.47
CA VAL A 160 1.01 7.38 11.75
C VAL A 160 1.58 8.62 12.45
N ASP A 161 0.73 9.52 12.94
CA ASP A 161 1.16 10.68 13.74
C ASP A 161 1.89 10.26 15.03
N ALA A 162 1.41 9.22 15.71
CA ALA A 162 2.07 8.68 16.90
C ALA A 162 3.47 8.13 16.58
N MET A 163 3.65 7.51 15.42
CA MET A 163 4.95 7.03 14.93
C MET A 163 5.90 8.19 14.58
N LEU A 164 5.37 9.24 13.96
CA LEU A 164 6.13 10.42 13.53
C LEU A 164 6.31 11.46 14.65
N THR A 165 5.83 11.16 15.87
CA THR A 165 6.02 12.00 17.04
C THR A 165 7.51 12.23 17.30
N GLU A 166 7.85 13.43 17.82
CA GLU A 166 9.23 13.93 17.92
C GLU A 166 10.21 12.89 18.51
N ALA A 167 11.39 12.84 17.90
CA ALA A 167 12.50 12.03 18.40
C ALA A 167 12.83 12.36 19.87
N PRO A 168 13.36 11.40 20.64
CA PRO A 168 13.82 11.65 22.00
C PRO A 168 14.72 12.88 22.07
N THR A 169 14.57 13.70 23.12
CA THR A 169 15.29 14.99 23.28
C THR A 169 16.82 14.87 23.24
N ASP A 170 17.37 13.69 23.48
CA ASP A 170 18.79 13.36 23.46
C ASP A 170 19.26 12.77 22.12
N ALA A 171 18.36 12.49 21.18
CA ALA A 171 18.71 12.06 19.84
C ALA A 171 19.29 13.23 19.03
N PRO A 172 20.34 13.00 18.21
CA PRO A 172 20.78 13.99 17.24
C PRO A 172 19.61 14.35 16.29
N PRO A 173 19.57 15.58 15.75
CA PRO A 173 18.50 15.97 14.84
C PRO A 173 18.48 15.03 13.63
N SER A 174 17.44 14.21 13.57
CA SER A 174 17.13 13.30 12.47
C SER A 174 15.65 13.44 12.14
N THR A 175 15.31 13.53 10.85
CA THR A 175 13.92 13.44 10.43
C THR A 175 13.38 12.06 10.84
N PRO A 176 12.28 11.97 11.60
CA PRO A 176 11.60 10.71 11.87
C PRO A 176 11.32 9.98 10.55
N ARG A 177 11.53 8.67 10.51
CA ARG A 177 11.23 7.86 9.33
C ARG A 177 9.85 7.21 9.45
N ALA A 178 9.10 7.19 8.36
CA ALA A 178 7.86 6.42 8.30
C ALA A 178 8.19 4.94 8.02
N SER A 179 7.46 4.01 8.62
CA SER A 179 7.60 2.59 8.33
C SER A 179 6.66 2.18 7.19
N ALA A 180 7.22 1.50 6.19
CA ALA A 180 6.46 0.85 5.14
C ALA A 180 5.87 -0.51 5.58
N LEU A 181 6.17 -0.94 6.81
CA LEU A 181 5.76 -2.24 7.35
C LEU A 181 4.52 -2.15 8.27
N LEU A 182 3.90 -0.98 8.41
CA LEU A 182 2.69 -0.83 9.21
C LEU A 182 1.50 -1.52 8.52
N ASN A 183 1.26 -2.77 8.91
CA ASN A 183 0.19 -3.61 8.37
C ASN A 183 -0.03 -4.83 9.28
N ASP A 184 -1.27 -5.13 9.67
CA ASP A 184 -1.62 -6.30 10.50
C ASP A 184 -1.17 -7.64 9.89
N ALA A 185 -1.05 -7.72 8.57
CA ALA A 185 -0.59 -8.91 7.90
C ALA A 185 0.88 -9.20 8.13
N ILE A 186 1.70 -8.18 8.32
CA ILE A 186 3.14 -8.35 8.46
C ILE A 186 3.41 -8.91 9.87
N SER A 187 3.79 -10.18 9.90
CA SER A 187 4.06 -10.90 11.14
C SER A 187 5.29 -10.32 11.85
N PRO A 188 5.30 -10.21 13.19
CA PRO A 188 6.51 -9.90 13.96
C PRO A 188 7.68 -10.85 13.68
N ALA A 189 7.37 -12.10 13.29
CA ALA A 189 8.39 -13.08 12.94
C ALA A 189 9.13 -12.72 11.64
N PHE A 190 8.56 -11.88 10.77
CA PHE A 190 9.18 -11.46 9.50
C PHE A 190 10.23 -10.37 9.69
N VAL A 191 10.09 -9.55 10.74
CA VAL A 191 11.03 -8.46 11.06
C VAL A 191 12.11 -8.90 12.03
N ARG A 192 11.88 -9.93 12.84
CA ARG A 192 12.79 -10.37 13.91
C ARG A 192 14.07 -10.99 13.36
N ALA A 193 15.21 -10.61 13.95
CA ALA A 193 16.53 -11.20 13.71
C ALA A 193 17.08 -11.77 15.02
N ALA A 194 17.78 -12.92 14.96
CA ALA A 194 18.37 -13.51 16.16
C ALA A 194 19.68 -12.80 16.57
N THR A 195 20.44 -12.33 15.59
CA THR A 195 21.63 -11.51 15.77
C THR A 195 21.54 -10.23 14.91
N PRO A 196 22.37 -9.20 15.17
CA PRO A 196 22.35 -7.97 14.39
C PRO A 196 22.70 -8.15 12.90
N ASP A 197 23.31 -9.29 12.55
CA ASP A 197 23.78 -9.57 11.20
C ASP A 197 22.90 -10.54 10.39
N ASP A 198 21.93 -11.17 11.05
CA ASP A 198 21.07 -12.16 10.41
C ASP A 198 20.12 -11.51 9.40
N GLU A 199 19.80 -12.26 8.36
CA GLU A 199 18.74 -11.90 7.43
C GLU A 199 17.37 -12.22 8.02
N THR A 200 16.38 -11.39 7.68
CA THR A 200 14.99 -11.57 8.04
C THR A 200 14.17 -11.86 6.78
N VAL A 201 12.90 -12.24 6.93
CA VAL A 201 11.99 -12.36 5.78
C VAL A 201 11.90 -11.03 5.02
N VAL A 202 11.82 -9.91 5.76
CA VAL A 202 11.82 -8.56 5.17
C VAL A 202 13.08 -8.31 4.34
N SER A 203 14.28 -8.57 4.86
CA SER A 203 15.50 -8.31 4.10
C SER A 203 15.63 -9.20 2.86
N ARG A 204 15.19 -10.46 2.96
CA ARG A 204 15.19 -11.38 1.82
C ARG A 204 14.23 -10.94 0.72
N VAL A 205 12.99 -10.53 1.07
CA VAL A 205 12.01 -10.04 0.08
C VAL A 205 12.52 -8.80 -0.64
N LEU A 206 13.12 -7.85 0.09
CA LEU A 206 13.66 -6.63 -0.50
C LEU A 206 14.85 -6.90 -1.43
N ALA A 207 15.59 -7.98 -1.22
CA ALA A 207 16.69 -8.40 -2.08
C ALA A 207 16.24 -9.15 -3.35
N LEU A 208 14.96 -9.55 -3.45
CA LEU A 208 14.48 -10.32 -4.61
C LEU A 208 14.54 -9.50 -5.91
N PRO A 209 15.01 -10.08 -7.03
CA PRO A 209 15.09 -9.40 -8.32
C PRO A 209 13.75 -9.43 -9.08
N VAL A 210 12.67 -8.97 -8.46
CA VAL A 210 11.31 -8.89 -9.06
C VAL A 210 10.80 -7.46 -9.18
N GLU A 211 9.95 -7.23 -10.17
CA GLU A 211 9.25 -5.95 -10.38
C GLU A 211 7.97 -5.82 -9.52
N THR A 212 7.49 -6.92 -8.94
CA THR A 212 6.40 -6.92 -7.97
C THR A 212 6.73 -6.03 -6.77
N ASN A 213 5.78 -5.20 -6.35
CA ASN A 213 5.92 -4.34 -5.19
C ASN A 213 6.29 -5.14 -3.93
N LYS A 214 7.39 -4.78 -3.28
CA LYS A 214 7.91 -5.57 -2.15
C LYS A 214 6.98 -5.59 -0.95
N ILE A 215 6.28 -4.47 -0.69
CA ILE A 215 5.38 -4.34 0.45
C ILE A 215 4.12 -5.18 0.23
N GLU A 216 3.54 -5.14 -0.97
CA GLU A 216 2.39 -6.00 -1.32
C GLU A 216 2.75 -7.49 -1.22
N LEU A 217 3.97 -7.86 -1.62
CA LEU A 217 4.47 -9.22 -1.46
C LEU A 217 4.60 -9.62 0.02
N LEU A 218 5.15 -8.75 0.87
CA LEU A 218 5.23 -8.98 2.32
C LEU A 218 3.84 -9.14 2.96
N VAL A 219 2.88 -8.32 2.56
CA VAL A 219 1.48 -8.41 3.03
C VAL A 219 0.84 -9.72 2.60
N SER A 220 1.03 -10.12 1.34
CA SER A 220 0.51 -11.37 0.79
C SER A 220 1.10 -12.59 1.51
N LEU A 221 2.43 -12.60 1.69
CA LEU A 221 3.13 -13.61 2.49
C LEU A 221 2.62 -13.65 3.93
N GLY A 222 2.42 -12.50 4.55
CA GLY A 222 1.89 -12.40 5.91
C GLY A 222 0.48 -12.95 6.05
N ARG A 223 -0.38 -12.72 5.05
CA ARG A 223 -1.74 -13.31 4.98
C ARG A 223 -1.67 -14.83 4.83
N ALA A 224 -0.83 -15.34 3.93
CA ALA A 224 -0.65 -16.78 3.73
C ALA A 224 -0.10 -17.47 5.00
N TYR A 225 0.90 -16.86 5.63
CA TYR A 225 1.51 -17.32 6.88
C TYR A 225 0.49 -17.41 8.02
N ARG A 226 -0.39 -16.40 8.18
CA ARG A 226 -1.43 -16.42 9.22
C ARG A 226 -2.52 -17.48 8.99
N GLN A 227 -2.77 -17.87 7.74
CA GLN A 227 -3.83 -18.81 7.38
C GLN A 227 -3.40 -20.28 7.40
N SER A 228 -2.10 -20.55 7.45
CA SER A 228 -1.54 -21.90 7.40
C SER A 228 -0.96 -22.32 8.74
N ASP A 229 -1.57 -23.33 9.37
CA ASP A 229 -1.03 -23.95 10.59
C ASP A 229 0.29 -24.70 10.36
N GLU A 230 0.62 -25.02 9.10
CA GLU A 230 1.82 -25.78 8.71
C GLU A 230 2.98 -24.89 8.24
N MET A 231 2.73 -23.60 7.99
CA MET A 231 3.74 -22.68 7.48
C MET A 231 4.48 -22.03 8.64
N ASP A 232 5.73 -22.43 8.85
CA ASP A 232 6.64 -21.74 9.77
C ASP A 232 7.54 -20.74 9.03
N VAL A 233 8.24 -19.89 9.79
CA VAL A 233 9.15 -18.89 9.21
C VAL A 233 10.26 -19.57 8.42
N GLU A 234 10.81 -20.69 8.90
CA GLU A 234 11.88 -21.42 8.21
C GLU A 234 11.45 -21.89 6.82
N THR A 235 10.18 -22.26 6.65
CA THR A 235 9.57 -22.62 5.36
C THR A 235 9.49 -21.41 4.42
N VAL A 236 9.06 -20.25 4.94
CA VAL A 236 9.02 -18.99 4.16
C VAL A 236 10.43 -18.59 3.73
N GLU A 237 11.39 -18.61 4.64
CA GLU A 237 12.80 -18.30 4.36
C GLU A 237 13.40 -19.25 3.32
N SER A 238 13.16 -20.55 3.46
CA SER A 238 13.63 -21.55 2.49
C SER A 238 13.05 -21.32 1.10
N ALA A 239 11.78 -20.93 1.00
CA ALA A 239 11.15 -20.59 -0.28
C ALA A 239 11.73 -19.31 -0.90
N LEU A 240 12.06 -18.30 -0.09
CA LEU A 240 12.72 -17.08 -0.54
C LEU A 240 14.16 -17.36 -1.00
N ASP A 241 14.88 -18.24 -0.32
CA ASP A 241 16.22 -18.68 -0.74
C ASP A 241 16.16 -19.42 -2.07
N GLU A 242 15.17 -20.29 -2.29
CA GLU A 242 14.94 -20.92 -3.60
C GLU A 242 14.71 -19.85 -4.68
N LEU A 243 13.90 -18.83 -4.38
CA LEU A 243 13.59 -17.74 -5.32
C LEU A 243 14.79 -16.86 -5.66
N ALA A 244 15.62 -16.52 -4.68
CA ALA A 244 16.81 -15.70 -4.89
C ALA A 244 17.83 -16.36 -5.85
N ASN A 245 17.76 -17.68 -6.01
CA ASN A 245 18.62 -18.45 -6.92
C ASN A 245 18.04 -18.63 -8.33
N VAL A 246 16.87 -18.06 -8.63
CA VAL A 246 16.25 -18.15 -9.96
C VAL A 246 16.73 -16.99 -10.84
N ASP A 247 17.44 -17.32 -11.92
CA ASP A 247 18.05 -16.34 -12.82
C ASP A 247 17.06 -15.59 -13.73
N ASP A 248 15.83 -16.11 -13.93
CA ASP A 248 14.79 -15.48 -14.77
C ASP A 248 13.71 -14.84 -13.88
N PRO A 249 13.61 -13.49 -13.84
CA PRO A 249 12.61 -12.78 -13.03
C PRO A 249 11.17 -13.25 -13.27
N ARG A 250 10.83 -13.70 -14.49
CA ARG A 250 9.48 -14.19 -14.80
C ARG A 250 9.17 -15.53 -14.15
N GLN A 251 10.19 -16.34 -13.86
CA GLN A 251 10.03 -17.59 -13.11
C GLN A 251 9.89 -17.32 -11.61
N VAL A 252 10.48 -16.22 -11.11
CA VAL A 252 10.31 -15.77 -9.72
C VAL A 252 8.85 -15.34 -9.49
N GLU A 253 8.27 -14.53 -10.38
CA GLU A 253 6.87 -14.09 -10.29
C GLU A 253 5.89 -15.28 -10.30
N GLN A 254 6.07 -16.22 -11.23
CA GLN A 254 5.22 -17.42 -11.29
C GLN A 254 5.33 -18.31 -10.05
N PHE A 255 6.52 -18.41 -9.45
CA PHE A 255 6.73 -19.18 -8.23
C PHE A 255 6.07 -18.52 -7.03
N ILE A 256 6.14 -17.18 -6.92
CA ILE A 256 5.44 -16.40 -5.90
C ILE A 256 3.94 -16.71 -5.97
N GLU A 257 3.33 -16.60 -7.16
CA GLU A 257 1.90 -16.89 -7.37
C GLU A 257 1.49 -18.33 -7.08
N THR A 258 2.41 -19.31 -7.20
CA THR A 258 2.06 -20.73 -7.09
C THR A 258 2.29 -21.29 -5.69
N ARG A 259 3.28 -20.76 -4.97
CA ARG A 259 3.80 -21.39 -3.74
C ARG A 259 3.71 -20.50 -2.50
N LEU A 260 3.54 -19.19 -2.68
CA LEU A 260 3.61 -18.20 -1.60
C LEU A 260 2.35 -17.32 -1.50
N VAL A 261 1.50 -17.32 -2.52
CA VAL A 261 0.20 -16.63 -2.62
C VAL A 261 -0.86 -17.68 -2.93
#